data_AF-A0AAD9FAR5-F1
#
_entry.id   AF-A0AAD9FAR5-F1
#
_cell.length_a   1.000
_cell.length_b   1.000
_cell.length_c   1.000
_cell.angle_alpha   90.00
_cell.angle_beta   90.00
_cell.angle_gamma   90.00
#
_symmetry.space_group_name_H-M   'P 1'
#
loop_
_entity.id
_entity.type
_entity.pdbx_description
1 polymer ?
#
loop_
_entity_poly.entity_id
_entity_poly.type
_entity_poly.pdbx_seq_one_letter_code
_entity_poly.pdbx_strand_id
1 'polypeptide(L)'
;MADTLALFTSIGLSEQKAKETLKNEALSSALKESIIQAHLVRGASGVDKAMGTLLYSMASRLKDPKRVGFLSDCIVQSKICTELQLAAALEFVKSHPQDPINQKEFEDTCGVGVFITPEQIEEAVESVTKKHKEKLLVERFHFNMGLLMGEARSALKWADGKVIKNEVDLQVLHLLGPKTEADLEKKAKPQKAKVAENDVKAKKEEGAVNAEVKTGEVKSLMEQLRGESLKFHKTGENYKTEGYVVTPKTMDLLKTHLEITGGQIRTRFPPEPNGILHIGHAKAINFNFGYAKANNGICFLRYDDTNPEKEEEKYFTAIRDMVEWLGYEPHAVTHASDNFQELYDLAVDLIRRGHAYICHQKGEELKGITLLHHPGETDPQRSRWCCLRG
;
A
#
# COMPACT_ATOMS: atom_id res chain seq x y z
N MET A 1 13.60 -38.97 -13.34
CA MET A 1 12.56 -38.03 -13.85
C MET A 1 11.61 -37.55 -12.75
N ALA A 2 11.05 -38.42 -11.89
CA ALA A 2 10.18 -37.99 -10.79
C ALA A 2 10.87 -37.08 -9.76
N ASP A 3 12.12 -37.38 -9.42
CA ASP A 3 12.94 -36.60 -8.47
C ASP A 3 13.22 -35.17 -8.97
N THR A 4 13.57 -35.01 -10.26
CA THR A 4 13.83 -33.70 -10.88
C THR A 4 12.57 -32.84 -10.99
N LEU A 5 11.40 -33.46 -11.22
CA LEU A 5 10.13 -32.75 -11.26
C LEU A 5 9.80 -32.15 -9.90
N ALA A 6 9.96 -32.94 -8.82
CA ALA A 6 9.74 -32.48 -7.45
C ALA A 6 10.67 -31.30 -7.10
N LEU A 7 11.94 -31.38 -7.52
CA LEU A 7 12.96 -30.34 -7.33
C LEU A 7 12.62 -29.02 -8.03
N PHE A 8 12.00 -29.07 -9.22
CA PHE A 8 11.55 -27.86 -9.91
C PHE A 8 10.29 -27.27 -9.27
N THR A 9 9.38 -28.12 -8.83
CA THR A 9 8.19 -27.64 -8.12
C THR A 9 8.51 -27.07 -6.74
N SER A 10 9.57 -27.55 -6.06
CA SER A 10 9.96 -27.03 -4.74
C SER A 10 10.41 -25.58 -4.78
N ILE A 11 10.99 -25.14 -5.91
CA ILE A 11 11.41 -23.75 -6.12
C ILE A 11 10.28 -22.84 -6.66
N GLY A 12 9.05 -23.35 -6.74
CA GLY A 12 7.85 -22.56 -7.09
C GLY A 12 7.43 -22.59 -8.56
N LEU A 13 8.02 -23.44 -9.40
CA LEU A 13 7.52 -23.66 -10.77
C LEU A 13 6.19 -24.42 -10.73
N SER A 14 5.27 -24.05 -11.61
CA SER A 14 4.05 -24.84 -11.82
C SER A 14 4.39 -26.20 -12.39
N GLU A 15 3.58 -27.22 -12.10
CA GLU A 15 3.81 -28.58 -12.59
C GLU A 15 3.90 -28.64 -14.13
N GLN A 16 3.08 -27.84 -14.82
CA GLN A 16 3.13 -27.71 -16.28
C GLN A 16 4.49 -27.16 -16.74
N LYS A 17 4.95 -26.05 -16.14
CA LYS A 17 6.21 -25.41 -16.53
C LYS A 17 7.42 -26.26 -16.18
N ALA A 18 7.36 -27.02 -15.08
CA ALA A 18 8.38 -28.00 -14.71
C ALA A 18 8.47 -29.13 -15.77
N LYS A 19 7.34 -29.67 -16.23
CA LYS A 19 7.30 -30.68 -17.31
C LYS A 19 7.86 -30.15 -18.63
N GLU A 20 7.56 -28.90 -18.99
CA GLU A 20 8.13 -28.25 -20.18
C GLU A 20 9.64 -28.06 -20.06
N THR A 21 10.11 -27.65 -18.88
CA THR A 21 11.54 -27.45 -18.59
C THR A 21 12.32 -28.76 -18.68
N LEU A 22 11.74 -29.88 -18.24
CA LEU A 22 12.36 -31.20 -18.34
C LEU A 22 12.59 -31.67 -19.78
N LYS A 23 11.85 -31.14 -20.76
CA LYS A 23 12.07 -31.46 -22.19
C LYS A 23 13.35 -30.83 -22.74
N ASN A 24 13.85 -29.77 -22.10
CA ASN A 24 15.09 -29.12 -22.48
C ASN A 24 16.23 -29.62 -21.58
N GLU A 25 17.02 -30.58 -22.08
CA GLU A 25 18.08 -31.23 -21.28
C GLU A 25 19.13 -30.25 -20.76
N ALA A 26 19.56 -29.28 -21.58
CA ALA A 26 20.58 -28.30 -21.19
C ALA A 26 20.08 -27.39 -20.06
N LEU A 27 18.86 -26.85 -20.22
CA LEU A 27 18.22 -26.03 -19.20
C LEU A 27 17.95 -26.82 -17.91
N SER A 28 17.43 -28.03 -18.06
CA SER A 28 17.12 -28.93 -16.94
C SER A 28 18.37 -29.27 -16.14
N SER A 29 19.49 -29.53 -16.81
CA SER A 29 20.78 -29.79 -16.15
C SER A 29 21.29 -28.57 -15.38
N ALA A 30 21.35 -27.40 -16.03
CA ALA A 30 21.85 -26.17 -15.41
C ALA A 30 20.98 -25.75 -14.21
N LEU A 31 19.66 -25.84 -14.36
CA LEU A 31 18.73 -25.52 -13.28
C LEU A 31 18.86 -26.50 -12.11
N LYS A 32 18.98 -27.80 -12.39
CA LYS A 32 19.18 -28.81 -11.34
C LYS A 32 20.45 -28.54 -10.55
N GLU A 33 21.56 -28.26 -11.23
CA GLU A 33 22.84 -27.93 -10.59
C GLU A 33 22.71 -26.69 -9.69
N SER A 34 22.07 -25.64 -10.19
CA SER A 34 21.84 -24.39 -9.46
C SER A 34 20.99 -24.59 -8.20
N ILE A 35 19.95 -25.43 -8.26
CA ILE A 35 19.06 -25.71 -7.11
C ILE A 35 19.78 -26.58 -6.07
N ILE A 36 20.56 -27.58 -6.51
CA ILE A 36 21.35 -28.41 -5.59
C ILE A 36 22.34 -27.54 -4.83
N GLN A 37 23.04 -26.64 -5.53
CA GLN A 37 23.94 -25.68 -4.92
C GLN A 37 23.21 -24.77 -3.91
N ALA A 38 22.04 -24.25 -4.27
CA ALA A 38 21.22 -23.44 -3.37
C ALA A 38 20.80 -24.21 -2.10
N HIS A 39 20.38 -25.46 -2.24
CA HIS A 39 20.03 -26.33 -1.12
C HIS A 39 21.24 -26.67 -0.24
N LEU A 40 22.45 -26.81 -0.80
CA LEU A 40 23.66 -27.06 -0.03
C LEU A 40 24.00 -25.89 0.90
N VAL A 41 23.80 -24.65 0.43
CA VAL A 41 24.18 -23.45 1.20
C VAL A 41 23.07 -23.03 2.19
N ARG A 42 21.79 -23.08 1.79
CA ARG A 42 20.67 -22.58 2.62
C ARG A 42 19.74 -23.64 3.18
N GLY A 43 19.93 -24.91 2.80
CA GLY A 43 18.97 -25.97 3.08
C GLY A 43 17.73 -25.90 2.17
N ALA A 44 16.96 -26.99 2.11
CA ALA A 44 15.77 -27.08 1.25
C ALA A 44 14.65 -26.09 1.63
N SER A 45 14.54 -25.73 2.91
CA SER A 45 13.57 -24.73 3.41
C SER A 45 14.03 -23.28 3.23
N GLY A 46 15.31 -23.05 2.92
CA GLY A 46 15.89 -21.72 2.76
C GLY A 46 15.81 -21.13 1.36
N VAL A 47 15.31 -21.91 0.39
CA VAL A 47 15.07 -21.48 -0.99
C VAL A 47 13.59 -21.12 -1.14
N ASP A 48 13.31 -19.82 -1.12
CA ASP A 48 11.96 -19.32 -1.36
C ASP A 48 11.59 -19.29 -2.87
N LYS A 49 10.32 -19.00 -3.15
CA LYS A 49 9.81 -18.92 -4.53
C LYS A 49 10.44 -17.79 -5.35
N ALA A 50 10.88 -16.71 -4.71
CA ALA A 50 11.49 -15.58 -5.40
C ALA A 50 12.90 -15.94 -5.88
N MET A 51 13.71 -16.53 -5.00
CA MET A 51 15.00 -17.11 -5.32
C MET A 51 14.88 -18.18 -6.40
N GLY A 52 13.91 -19.07 -6.29
CA GLY A 52 13.61 -20.09 -7.30
C GLY A 52 13.33 -19.50 -8.69
N THR A 53 12.56 -18.41 -8.74
CA THR A 53 12.26 -17.70 -9.98
C THR A 53 13.52 -17.09 -10.61
N LEU A 54 14.42 -16.54 -9.79
CA LEU A 54 15.70 -16.00 -10.26
C LEU A 54 16.64 -17.09 -10.78
N LEU A 55 16.76 -18.21 -10.06
CA LEU A 55 17.55 -19.36 -10.52
C LEU A 55 17.04 -19.91 -11.85
N TYR A 56 15.72 -20.01 -12.01
CA TYR A 56 15.10 -20.38 -13.28
C TYR A 56 15.39 -19.37 -14.40
N SER A 57 15.20 -18.07 -14.13
CA SER A 57 15.47 -17.01 -15.11
C SER A 57 16.94 -17.04 -15.57
N MET A 58 17.87 -17.17 -14.62
CA MET A 58 19.30 -17.30 -14.88
C MET A 58 19.59 -18.51 -15.76
N ALA A 59 19.14 -19.72 -15.37
CA ALA A 59 19.39 -20.94 -16.11
C ALA A 59 18.79 -20.89 -17.54
N SER A 60 17.66 -20.22 -17.73
CA SER A 60 17.01 -20.09 -19.03
C SER A 60 17.71 -19.11 -20.00
N ARG A 61 18.46 -18.15 -19.48
CA ARG A 61 19.07 -17.05 -20.26
C ARG A 61 20.59 -17.16 -20.38
N LEU A 62 21.24 -17.81 -19.42
CA LEU A 62 22.69 -17.95 -19.39
C LEU A 62 23.16 -18.96 -20.45
N LYS A 63 24.04 -18.50 -21.34
CA LYS A 63 24.62 -19.35 -22.39
C LYS A 63 25.97 -19.96 -22.01
N ASP A 64 26.65 -19.38 -21.03
CA ASP A 64 27.97 -19.83 -20.59
C ASP A 64 27.84 -20.77 -19.38
N PRO A 65 28.03 -22.09 -19.56
CA PRO A 65 27.88 -23.06 -18.48
C PRO A 65 28.93 -22.87 -17.37
N LYS A 66 30.11 -22.29 -17.67
CA LYS A 66 31.16 -22.06 -16.66
C LYS A 66 30.75 -21.06 -15.59
N ARG A 67 29.76 -20.21 -15.91
CA ARG A 67 29.32 -19.08 -15.08
C ARG A 67 28.07 -19.40 -14.26
N VAL A 68 27.48 -20.59 -14.46
CA VAL A 68 26.28 -21.06 -13.74
C VAL A 68 26.57 -21.09 -12.24
N GLY A 69 27.68 -21.71 -11.82
CA GLY A 69 28.04 -21.79 -10.40
C GLY A 69 28.23 -20.42 -9.75
N PHE A 70 28.93 -19.51 -10.42
CA PHE A 70 29.20 -18.15 -9.92
C PHE A 70 27.93 -17.32 -9.73
N LEU A 71 27.05 -17.28 -10.73
CA LEU A 71 25.79 -16.53 -10.63
C LEU A 71 24.80 -17.20 -9.66
N SER A 72 24.80 -18.54 -9.59
CA SER A 72 24.03 -19.27 -8.58
C SER A 72 24.46 -18.87 -7.17
N ASP A 73 25.77 -18.82 -6.90
CA ASP A 73 26.29 -18.35 -5.60
C ASP A 73 25.84 -16.93 -5.28
N CYS A 74 25.87 -16.02 -6.26
CA CYS A 74 25.43 -14.65 -6.06
C CYS A 74 23.93 -14.56 -5.68
N ILE A 75 23.07 -15.36 -6.31
CA ILE A 75 21.64 -15.42 -5.98
C ILE A 75 21.43 -16.03 -4.60
N VAL A 76 22.11 -17.12 -4.29
CA VAL A 76 21.99 -17.87 -3.03
C VAL A 76 22.49 -17.04 -1.85
N GLN A 77 23.54 -16.26 -2.04
CA GLN A 77 24.06 -15.30 -1.05
C GLN A 77 23.21 -14.03 -0.92
N SER A 78 22.09 -13.92 -1.65
CA SER A 78 21.24 -12.72 -1.67
C SER A 78 21.98 -11.44 -2.12
N LYS A 79 23.00 -11.60 -2.98
CA LYS A 79 23.69 -10.49 -3.65
C LYS A 79 22.86 -9.98 -4.83
N ILE A 80 22.16 -10.89 -5.51
CA ILE A 80 21.22 -10.62 -6.60
C ILE A 80 19.83 -11.04 -6.12
N CYS A 81 18.96 -10.07 -5.90
CA CYS A 81 17.63 -10.28 -5.35
C CYS A 81 16.51 -9.89 -6.31
N THR A 82 16.85 -9.20 -7.41
CA THR A 82 15.87 -8.69 -8.38
C THR A 82 16.18 -9.16 -9.80
N GLU A 83 15.15 -9.25 -10.64
CA GLU A 83 15.31 -9.60 -12.07
C GLU A 83 16.16 -8.58 -12.83
N LEU A 84 16.17 -7.32 -12.36
CA LEU A 84 16.96 -6.26 -12.98
C LEU A 84 18.46 -6.42 -12.69
N GLN A 85 18.82 -6.73 -11.44
CA GLN A 85 20.19 -7.09 -11.07
C GLN A 85 20.64 -8.34 -11.81
N LEU A 86 19.76 -9.34 -11.95
CA LEU A 86 20.07 -10.55 -12.72
C LEU A 86 20.30 -10.24 -14.22
N ALA A 87 19.47 -9.38 -14.82
CA ALA A 87 19.65 -8.97 -16.21
C ALA A 87 21.01 -8.26 -16.42
N ALA A 88 21.39 -7.37 -15.51
CA ALA A 88 22.70 -6.71 -15.52
C ALA A 88 23.85 -7.70 -15.35
N ALA A 89 23.71 -8.67 -14.44
CA ALA A 89 24.70 -9.72 -14.21
C ALA A 89 24.90 -10.62 -15.45
N LEU A 90 23.81 -10.98 -16.14
CA LEU A 90 23.88 -11.75 -17.38
C LEU A 90 24.58 -10.95 -18.51
N GLU A 91 24.34 -9.65 -18.59
CA GLU A 91 25.00 -8.77 -19.55
C GLU A 91 26.49 -8.56 -19.23
N PHE A 92 26.82 -8.43 -17.95
CA PHE A 92 28.21 -8.32 -17.46
C PHE A 92 29.01 -9.57 -17.83
N VAL A 93 28.49 -10.75 -17.50
CA VAL A 93 29.15 -12.02 -17.79
C VAL A 93 29.33 -12.23 -19.30
N LYS A 94 28.36 -11.78 -20.11
CA LYS A 94 28.46 -11.86 -21.58
C LYS A 94 29.53 -10.93 -22.15
N SER A 95 29.72 -9.75 -21.56
CA SER A 95 30.72 -8.76 -22.01
C SER A 95 32.13 -9.04 -21.49
N HIS A 96 32.26 -9.83 -20.41
CA HIS A 96 33.53 -10.17 -19.77
C HIS A 96 33.81 -11.68 -19.79
N PRO A 97 34.20 -12.24 -20.95
CA PRO A 97 34.46 -13.68 -21.09
C PRO A 97 35.79 -14.12 -20.44
N GLN A 98 36.66 -13.19 -20.02
CA GLN A 98 37.97 -13.52 -19.46
C GLN A 98 37.89 -13.93 -17.98
N ASP A 99 38.72 -14.89 -17.60
CA ASP A 99 38.93 -15.30 -16.22
C ASP A 99 40.25 -14.71 -15.68
N PRO A 100 40.30 -14.25 -14.41
CA PRO A 100 39.21 -14.19 -13.42
C PRO A 100 38.27 -12.97 -13.61
N ILE A 101 37.00 -13.12 -13.22
CA ILE A 101 36.06 -11.99 -13.14
C ILE A 101 36.53 -11.03 -12.04
N ASN A 102 36.57 -9.73 -12.35
CA ASN A 102 36.76 -8.69 -11.35
C ASN A 102 35.50 -8.57 -10.47
N GLN A 103 35.58 -9.12 -9.25
CA GLN A 103 34.45 -9.16 -8.32
C GLN A 103 33.91 -7.76 -8.01
N LYS A 104 34.79 -6.77 -7.82
CA LYS A 104 34.37 -5.42 -7.44
C LYS A 104 33.59 -4.73 -8.56
N GLU A 105 34.11 -4.85 -9.77
CA GLU A 105 33.46 -4.29 -10.96
C GLU A 105 32.12 -4.98 -11.27
N PHE A 106 32.04 -6.29 -11.05
CA PHE A 106 30.79 -7.03 -11.13
C PHE A 106 29.76 -6.53 -10.11
N GLU A 107 30.16 -6.40 -8.85
CA GLU A 107 29.28 -5.96 -7.77
C GLU A 107 28.75 -4.53 -8.01
N ASP A 108 29.63 -3.61 -8.41
CA ASP A 108 29.27 -2.22 -8.72
C ASP A 108 28.31 -2.13 -9.93
N THR A 109 28.59 -2.90 -10.99
CA THR A 109 27.80 -2.85 -12.23
C THR A 109 26.43 -3.50 -12.07
N CYS A 110 26.33 -4.56 -11.27
CA CYS A 110 25.11 -5.32 -11.04
C CYS A 110 24.28 -4.79 -9.87
N GLY A 111 24.76 -3.77 -9.16
CA GLY A 111 24.05 -3.19 -8.01
C GLY A 111 23.95 -4.16 -6.83
N VAL A 112 24.99 -4.98 -6.63
CA VAL A 112 25.04 -5.91 -5.50
C VAL A 112 25.09 -5.13 -4.19
N GLY A 113 24.23 -5.48 -3.24
CA GLY A 113 24.12 -4.78 -1.96
C GLY A 113 23.35 -3.46 -2.01
N VAL A 114 22.84 -3.05 -3.18
CA VAL A 114 21.93 -1.91 -3.28
C VAL A 114 20.52 -2.36 -2.93
N PHE A 115 20.06 -1.98 -1.75
CA PHE A 115 18.68 -2.15 -1.32
C PHE A 115 17.95 -0.81 -1.42
N ILE A 116 16.88 -0.78 -2.21
CA ILE A 116 16.05 0.42 -2.32
C ILE A 116 14.86 0.27 -1.39
N THR A 117 14.75 1.20 -0.45
CA THR A 117 13.65 1.21 0.52
C THR A 117 12.41 1.92 -0.06
N PRO A 118 11.20 1.64 0.46
CA PRO A 118 9.99 2.35 0.07
C PRO A 118 10.13 3.87 0.23
N GLU A 119 10.79 4.33 1.28
CA GLU A 119 11.00 5.75 1.58
C GLU A 119 11.88 6.42 0.50
N GLN A 120 12.91 5.74 0.01
CA GLN A 120 13.72 6.26 -1.10
C GLN A 120 12.91 6.41 -2.39
N ILE A 121 11.95 5.49 -2.63
CA ILE A 121 11.04 5.58 -3.79
C ILE A 121 10.08 6.76 -3.60
N GLU A 122 9.50 6.91 -2.41
CA GLU A 122 8.61 8.01 -2.05
C GLU A 122 9.30 9.36 -2.26
N GLU A 123 10.50 9.57 -1.71
CA GLU A 123 11.29 10.80 -1.86
C GLU A 123 11.66 11.09 -3.33
N ALA A 124 12.05 10.06 -4.08
CA ALA A 124 12.40 10.23 -5.49
C ALA A 124 11.17 10.62 -6.33
N VAL A 125 10.02 9.99 -6.07
CA VAL A 125 8.76 10.32 -6.75
C VAL A 125 8.26 11.69 -6.32
N GLU A 126 8.40 12.07 -5.05
CA GLU A 126 7.99 13.38 -4.55
C GLU A 126 8.82 14.49 -5.21
N SER A 127 10.14 14.31 -5.27
CA SER A 127 11.07 15.25 -5.93
C SER A 127 10.69 15.47 -7.40
N VAL A 128 10.40 14.40 -8.12
CA VAL A 128 10.00 14.44 -9.55
C VAL A 128 8.61 15.07 -9.70
N THR A 129 7.65 14.73 -8.83
CA THR A 129 6.29 15.29 -8.84
C THR A 129 6.32 16.79 -8.54
N LYS A 130 7.11 17.21 -7.56
CA LYS A 130 7.31 18.63 -7.20
C LYS A 130 7.93 19.42 -8.35
N LYS A 131 8.91 18.85 -9.06
CA LYS A 131 9.51 19.45 -10.25
C LYS A 131 8.51 19.72 -11.38
N HIS A 132 7.48 18.87 -11.52
CA HIS A 132 6.45 19.02 -12.56
C HIS A 132 5.10 19.53 -12.04
N LYS A 133 5.03 20.00 -10.78
CA LYS A 133 3.79 20.34 -10.07
C LYS A 133 2.90 21.30 -10.85
N GLU A 134 3.44 22.38 -11.39
CA GLU A 134 2.66 23.40 -12.11
C GLU A 134 2.00 22.81 -13.37
N LYS A 135 2.73 22.00 -14.14
CA LYS A 135 2.21 21.34 -15.35
C LYS A 135 1.19 20.25 -14.99
N LEU A 136 1.42 19.51 -13.90
CA LEU A 136 0.50 18.50 -13.39
C LEU A 136 -0.83 19.14 -12.97
N LEU A 137 -0.83 20.29 -12.30
CA LEU A 137 -2.06 20.97 -11.89
C LEU A 137 -2.87 21.50 -13.09
N VAL A 138 -2.20 21.94 -14.16
CA VAL A 138 -2.87 22.45 -15.37
C VAL A 138 -3.38 21.32 -16.27
N GLU A 139 -2.54 20.33 -16.56
CA GLU A 139 -2.91 19.25 -17.48
C GLU A 139 -3.66 18.10 -16.79
N ARG A 140 -3.66 18.07 -15.45
CA ARG A 140 -4.22 16.99 -14.63
C ARG A 140 -3.80 15.61 -15.15
N PHE A 141 -4.76 14.73 -15.42
CA PHE A 141 -4.48 13.37 -15.89
C PHE A 141 -4.13 13.27 -17.39
N HIS A 142 -4.12 14.38 -18.13
CA HIS A 142 -3.59 14.42 -19.49
C HIS A 142 -2.06 14.54 -19.55
N PHE A 143 -1.43 14.86 -18.41
CA PHE A 143 0.02 14.92 -18.32
C PHE A 143 0.63 13.54 -18.61
N ASN A 144 1.80 13.53 -19.25
CA ASN A 144 2.51 12.29 -19.55
C ASN A 144 3.15 11.70 -18.26
N MET A 145 2.41 10.85 -17.55
CA MET A 145 2.89 10.15 -16.35
C MET A 145 4.13 9.28 -16.62
N GLY A 146 4.36 8.90 -17.88
CA GLY A 146 5.58 8.21 -18.31
C GLY A 146 6.86 9.02 -18.04
N LEU A 147 6.77 10.34 -18.04
CA LEU A 147 7.89 11.22 -17.70
C LEU A 147 8.28 11.08 -16.23
N LEU A 148 7.30 11.06 -15.31
CA LEU A 148 7.55 10.91 -13.87
C LEU A 148 8.19 9.55 -13.58
N MET A 149 7.64 8.48 -14.15
CA MET A 149 8.19 7.14 -14.01
C MET A 149 9.60 7.03 -14.61
N GLY A 150 9.87 7.69 -15.74
CA GLY A 150 11.18 7.68 -16.39
C GLY A 150 12.25 8.40 -15.57
N GLU A 151 11.94 9.59 -15.04
CA GLU A 151 12.84 10.33 -14.17
C GLU A 151 13.07 9.59 -12.84
N ALA A 152 12.03 9.05 -12.21
CA ALA A 152 12.15 8.26 -10.99
C ALA A 152 13.00 6.99 -11.19
N ARG A 153 12.83 6.26 -12.31
CA ARG A 153 13.70 5.11 -12.65
C ARG A 153 15.15 5.51 -12.92
N SER A 154 15.36 6.71 -13.46
CA SER A 154 16.73 7.22 -13.70
C SER A 154 17.44 7.54 -12.39
N ALA A 155 16.71 8.05 -11.39
CA ALA A 155 17.22 8.26 -10.04
C ALA A 155 17.45 6.93 -9.28
N LEU A 156 16.51 5.98 -9.43
CA LEU A 156 16.51 4.70 -8.73
C LEU A 156 16.65 3.53 -9.71
N LYS A 157 17.87 3.37 -10.25
CA LYS A 157 18.16 2.38 -11.29
C LYS A 157 17.72 0.96 -10.91
N TRP A 158 17.85 0.55 -9.65
CA TRP A 158 17.60 -0.81 -9.19
C TRP A 158 16.20 -1.06 -8.61
N ALA A 159 15.32 -0.05 -8.66
CA ALA A 159 14.00 -0.14 -8.03
C ALA A 159 13.01 -0.90 -8.94
N ASP A 160 12.06 -1.58 -8.32
CA ASP A 160 10.98 -2.24 -9.04
C ASP A 160 10.09 -1.18 -9.72
N GLY A 161 10.04 -1.23 -11.05
CA GLY A 161 9.24 -0.31 -11.85
C GLY A 161 7.74 -0.35 -11.56
N LYS A 162 7.21 -1.46 -11.03
CA LYS A 162 5.82 -1.56 -10.57
C LYS A 162 5.60 -0.79 -9.27
N VAL A 163 6.56 -0.84 -8.34
CA VAL A 163 6.50 -0.10 -7.08
C VAL A 163 6.60 1.40 -7.36
N ILE A 164 7.53 1.83 -8.21
CA ILE A 164 7.62 3.23 -8.68
C ILE A 164 6.30 3.69 -9.29
N LYS A 165 5.70 2.86 -10.17
CA LYS A 165 4.42 3.21 -10.81
C LYS A 165 3.31 3.41 -9.77
N ASN A 166 3.16 2.48 -8.83
CA ASN A 166 2.13 2.58 -7.80
C ASN A 166 2.31 3.84 -6.95
N GLU A 167 3.55 4.20 -6.61
CA GLU A 167 3.87 5.39 -5.84
C GLU A 167 3.57 6.68 -6.63
N VAL A 168 3.94 6.73 -7.91
CA VAL A 168 3.58 7.84 -8.82
C VAL A 168 2.07 7.99 -8.90
N ASP A 169 1.34 6.90 -9.15
CA ASP A 169 -0.12 6.92 -9.27
C ASP A 169 -0.77 7.45 -7.97
N LEU A 170 -0.22 7.08 -6.81
CA LEU A 170 -0.69 7.50 -5.49
C LEU A 170 -0.43 8.99 -5.21
N GLN A 171 0.81 9.46 -5.36
CA GLN A 171 1.15 10.87 -5.10
C GLN A 171 0.46 11.81 -6.08
N VAL A 172 0.32 11.42 -7.35
CA VAL A 172 -0.45 12.18 -8.34
C VAL A 172 -1.93 12.22 -7.97
N LEU A 173 -2.50 11.11 -7.49
CA LEU A 173 -3.88 11.10 -6.99
C LEU A 173 -4.05 12.02 -5.78
N HIS A 174 -3.11 12.03 -4.84
CA HIS A 174 -3.13 12.97 -3.70
C HIS A 174 -3.03 14.43 -4.16
N LEU A 175 -2.21 14.72 -5.17
CA LEU A 175 -2.02 16.07 -5.69
C LEU A 175 -3.22 16.58 -6.50
N LEU A 176 -3.80 15.75 -7.36
CA LEU A 176 -4.83 16.16 -8.32
C LEU A 176 -6.26 15.89 -7.84
N GLY A 177 -6.42 15.01 -6.85
CA GLY A 177 -7.71 14.47 -6.45
C GLY A 177 -8.28 13.46 -7.47
N PRO A 178 -9.55 13.05 -7.32
CA PRO A 178 -10.17 12.06 -8.19
C PRO A 178 -10.22 12.52 -9.65
N LYS A 179 -10.26 11.54 -10.57
CA LYS A 179 -10.44 11.80 -12.01
C LYS A 179 -11.83 12.36 -12.26
N THR A 180 -11.89 13.48 -12.97
CA THR A 180 -13.15 14.13 -13.36
C THR A 180 -13.57 13.70 -14.76
N GLU A 181 -14.80 14.00 -15.19
CA GLU A 181 -15.25 13.69 -16.56
C GLU A 181 -14.39 14.38 -17.63
N ALA A 182 -13.91 15.60 -17.36
CA ALA A 182 -12.99 16.32 -18.23
C ALA A 182 -11.64 15.59 -18.40
N ASP A 183 -11.21 14.81 -17.40
CA ASP A 183 -9.99 14.00 -17.46
C ASP A 183 -10.17 12.72 -18.30
N LEU A 184 -11.41 12.33 -18.61
CA LEU A 184 -11.74 11.16 -19.44
C LEU A 184 -11.88 11.52 -20.92
N GLU A 185 -12.00 12.81 -21.24
CA GLU A 185 -12.02 13.30 -22.61
C GLU A 185 -10.63 13.18 -23.25
N LYS A 186 -10.55 12.66 -24.48
CA LYS A 186 -9.25 12.46 -25.13
C LYS A 186 -8.73 13.79 -25.70
N LYS A 187 -7.53 14.21 -25.27
CA LYS A 187 -6.74 15.27 -25.96
C LYS A 187 -6.65 14.96 -27.47
N ALA A 188 -6.94 15.95 -28.31
CA ALA A 188 -6.79 15.85 -29.77
C ALA A 188 -5.33 15.54 -30.14
N LYS A 189 -5.10 14.45 -30.90
CA LYS A 189 -3.75 13.97 -31.25
C LYS A 189 -3.18 14.66 -32.50
N PRO A 190 -1.90 15.09 -32.49
CA PRO A 190 -1.06 15.10 -33.69
C PRO A 190 -0.64 13.66 -34.05
N GLN A 191 -0.44 13.37 -35.34
CA GLN A 191 -0.35 12.03 -35.92
C GLN A 191 0.85 11.15 -35.46
N LYS A 192 0.52 9.86 -35.29
CA LYS A 192 1.24 8.61 -34.92
C LYS A 192 2.74 8.43 -35.21
N ALA A 193 3.37 7.62 -34.32
CA ALA A 193 4.04 6.37 -34.70
C ALA A 193 3.57 5.20 -33.79
N LYS A 194 3.26 4.05 -34.39
CA LYS A 194 2.73 2.84 -33.73
C LYS A 194 3.84 2.04 -33.05
N VAL A 195 3.61 1.57 -31.82
CA VAL A 195 4.16 0.31 -31.29
C VAL A 195 3.01 -0.43 -30.60
N ALA A 196 2.86 -1.71 -30.92
CA ALA A 196 1.79 -2.58 -30.48
C ALA A 196 2.08 -3.11 -29.06
N GLU A 197 1.13 -2.96 -28.14
CA GLU A 197 1.07 -3.72 -26.89
C GLU A 197 -0.02 -4.79 -27.03
N ASN A 198 0.38 -6.04 -26.77
CA ASN A 198 -0.52 -7.18 -26.67
C ASN A 198 -1.14 -7.19 -25.27
N ASP A 199 -2.47 -7.10 -25.21
CA ASP A 199 -3.28 -7.40 -24.03
C ASP A 199 -3.15 -8.89 -23.65
N VAL A 200 -2.68 -9.16 -22.43
CA VAL A 200 -2.91 -10.46 -21.77
C VAL A 200 -3.59 -10.20 -20.43
N LYS A 201 -4.88 -10.51 -20.40
CA LYS A 201 -5.69 -10.72 -19.19
C LYS A 201 -5.06 -11.82 -18.32
N ALA A 202 -4.76 -11.50 -17.07
CA ALA A 202 -4.54 -12.50 -16.02
C ALA A 202 -5.59 -12.30 -14.93
N LYS A 203 -6.55 -13.22 -14.87
CA LYS A 203 -7.38 -13.49 -13.68
C LYS A 203 -6.47 -14.06 -12.59
N LYS A 204 -6.62 -13.59 -11.35
CA LYS A 204 -6.12 -14.30 -10.16
C LYS A 204 -7.31 -14.69 -9.31
N GLU A 205 -7.50 -16.00 -9.20
CA GLU A 205 -8.32 -16.66 -8.18
C GLU A 205 -7.54 -16.64 -6.86
N GLU A 206 -8.19 -16.19 -5.78
CA GLU A 206 -7.69 -16.33 -4.41
C GLU A 206 -8.06 -17.73 -3.91
N GLY A 207 -7.05 -18.56 -3.66
CA GLY A 207 -7.19 -19.86 -2.99
C GLY A 207 -7.08 -19.69 -1.48
N ALA A 208 -8.11 -20.11 -0.77
CA ALA A 208 -8.15 -20.22 0.69
C ALA A 208 -7.18 -21.30 1.19
N VAL A 209 -6.44 -21.02 2.27
CA VAL A 209 -5.74 -22.05 3.05
C VAL A 209 -5.97 -21.82 4.54
N ASN A 210 -6.29 -22.93 5.21
CA ASN A 210 -6.78 -23.07 6.57
C ASN A 210 -5.83 -22.59 7.65
N ALA A 211 -6.43 -22.14 8.75
CA ALA A 211 -5.77 -21.78 9.99
C ALA A 211 -5.46 -23.02 10.84
N GLU A 212 -4.24 -23.10 11.37
CA GLU A 212 -3.93 -23.83 12.60
C GLU A 212 -3.17 -22.88 13.54
N VAL A 213 -3.63 -22.84 14.79
CA VAL A 213 -3.12 -22.01 15.88
C VAL A 213 -2.01 -22.75 16.60
N LYS A 214 -0.82 -22.14 16.75
CA LYS A 214 0.10 -22.43 17.87
C LYS A 214 0.76 -21.16 18.40
N THR A 215 1.01 -21.24 19.69
CA THR A 215 1.38 -20.27 20.72
C THR A 215 2.75 -19.61 20.57
N GLY A 216 2.82 -18.31 20.93
CA GLY A 216 3.88 -17.82 21.82
C GLY A 216 5.16 -17.23 21.23
N GLU A 217 5.11 -16.49 20.12
CA GLU A 217 6.16 -15.54 19.76
C GLU A 217 5.55 -14.14 19.68
N VAL A 218 6.15 -13.17 20.39
CA VAL A 218 5.72 -11.76 20.29
C VAL A 218 6.16 -11.26 18.92
N LYS A 219 5.27 -11.42 17.93
CA LYS A 219 5.44 -10.85 16.58
C LYS A 219 5.67 -9.35 16.67
N SER A 220 6.46 -8.81 15.73
CA SER A 220 6.70 -7.36 15.65
C SER A 220 5.37 -6.59 15.61
N LEU A 221 5.32 -5.39 16.19
CA LEU A 221 4.11 -4.56 16.19
C LEU A 221 3.54 -4.38 14.77
N MET A 222 4.42 -4.21 13.78
CA MET A 222 4.02 -4.09 12.38
C MET A 222 3.38 -5.37 11.82
N GLU A 223 3.84 -6.55 12.25
CA GLU A 223 3.26 -7.83 11.85
C GLU A 223 1.91 -8.07 12.53
N GLN A 224 1.75 -7.61 13.77
CA GLN A 224 0.47 -7.67 14.50
C GLN A 224 -0.59 -6.75 13.87
N LEU A 225 -0.16 -5.61 13.31
CA LEU A 225 -1.03 -4.60 12.71
C LEU A 225 -1.31 -4.81 11.21
N ARG A 226 -0.80 -5.86 10.58
CA ARG A 226 -1.20 -6.21 9.20
C ARG A 226 -2.69 -6.56 9.16
N GLY A 227 -3.40 -6.10 8.13
CA GLY A 227 -4.85 -6.25 8.01
C GLY A 227 -5.31 -7.72 8.07
N GLU A 228 -4.47 -8.64 7.61
CA GLU A 228 -4.70 -10.09 7.65
C GLU A 228 -4.70 -10.66 9.07
N SER A 229 -3.91 -10.11 10.00
CA SER A 229 -3.85 -10.58 11.40
C SER A 229 -5.00 -10.04 12.25
N LEU A 230 -5.56 -8.87 11.90
CA LEU A 230 -6.63 -8.21 12.65
C LEU A 230 -8.04 -8.49 12.10
N LYS A 231 -8.18 -9.26 11.02
CA LYS A 231 -9.46 -9.56 10.33
C LYS A 231 -10.25 -8.29 9.96
N PHE A 232 -9.57 -7.20 9.67
CA PHE A 232 -10.24 -6.01 9.15
C PHE A 232 -10.58 -6.17 7.67
N HIS A 233 -11.62 -5.45 7.24
CA HIS A 233 -12.03 -5.42 5.85
C HIS A 233 -10.96 -4.76 4.97
N LYS A 234 -10.91 -5.16 3.69
CA LYS A 234 -10.11 -4.44 2.68
C LYS A 234 -10.79 -3.10 2.35
N THR A 235 -10.03 -2.09 1.92
CA THR A 235 -10.57 -0.78 1.54
C THR A 235 -11.68 -0.93 0.48
N GLY A 236 -12.84 -0.31 0.70
CA GLY A 236 -14.01 -0.43 -0.17
C GLY A 236 -14.90 -1.65 0.09
N GLU A 237 -14.54 -2.52 1.02
CA GLU A 237 -15.33 -3.71 1.40
C GLU A 237 -16.06 -3.54 2.75
N ASN A 238 -16.40 -2.30 3.11
CA ASN A 238 -17.03 -1.96 4.39
C ASN A 238 -18.33 -2.75 4.63
N TYR A 239 -19.07 -3.07 3.58
CA TYR A 239 -20.32 -3.85 3.64
C TYR A 239 -20.17 -5.28 4.17
N LYS A 240 -18.93 -5.79 4.33
CA LYS A 240 -18.66 -7.11 4.91
C LYS A 240 -18.48 -7.07 6.44
N THR A 241 -18.37 -5.89 7.04
CA THR A 241 -18.18 -5.79 8.50
C THR A 241 -19.50 -6.00 9.24
N GLU A 242 -19.41 -6.60 10.42
CA GLU A 242 -20.57 -6.81 11.29
C GLU A 242 -21.27 -5.48 11.62
N GLY A 243 -22.61 -5.46 11.51
CA GLY A 243 -23.43 -4.28 11.77
C GLY A 243 -23.50 -3.24 10.64
N TYR A 244 -22.82 -3.46 9.50
CA TYR A 244 -22.88 -2.52 8.38
C TYR A 244 -24.25 -2.57 7.67
N VAL A 245 -24.85 -1.41 7.44
CA VAL A 245 -26.15 -1.29 6.77
C VAL A 245 -25.94 -1.01 5.28
N VAL A 246 -26.37 -1.95 4.44
CA VAL A 246 -26.35 -1.78 2.99
C VAL A 246 -27.64 -1.10 2.54
N THR A 247 -27.51 0.13 2.07
CA THR A 247 -28.57 0.94 1.46
C THR A 247 -28.51 0.84 -0.07
N PRO A 248 -29.55 1.29 -0.79
CA PRO A 248 -29.51 1.34 -2.26
C PRO A 248 -28.36 2.18 -2.82
N LYS A 249 -27.83 3.15 -2.07
CA LYS A 249 -26.72 4.03 -2.49
C LYS A 249 -25.34 3.51 -2.08
N THR A 250 -25.26 2.43 -1.29
CA THR A 250 -24.00 2.01 -0.66
C THR A 250 -22.93 1.67 -1.69
N MET A 251 -23.28 0.98 -2.78
CA MET A 251 -22.28 0.60 -3.79
C MET A 251 -21.76 1.80 -4.58
N ASP A 252 -22.63 2.79 -4.87
CA ASP A 252 -22.22 4.03 -5.55
C ASP A 252 -21.31 4.89 -4.65
N LEU A 253 -21.62 4.97 -3.35
CA LEU A 253 -20.79 5.65 -2.37
C LEU A 253 -19.41 4.99 -2.22
N LEU A 254 -19.36 3.65 -2.19
CA LEU A 254 -18.09 2.90 -2.12
C LEU A 254 -17.27 3.05 -3.40
N LYS A 255 -17.92 3.12 -4.57
CA LYS A 255 -17.24 3.43 -5.83
C LYS A 255 -16.59 4.81 -5.78
N THR A 256 -17.35 5.83 -5.38
CA THR A 256 -16.86 7.21 -5.22
C THR A 256 -15.71 7.27 -4.20
N HIS A 257 -15.84 6.52 -3.09
CA HIS A 257 -14.78 6.40 -2.10
C HIS A 257 -13.50 5.83 -2.70
N LEU A 258 -13.56 4.75 -3.49
CA LEU A 258 -12.39 4.15 -4.12
C LEU A 258 -11.74 5.07 -5.16
N GLU A 259 -12.54 5.89 -5.86
CA GLU A 259 -12.02 6.90 -6.80
C GLU A 259 -11.23 8.00 -6.07
N ILE A 260 -11.67 8.39 -4.88
CA ILE A 260 -11.00 9.40 -4.04
C ILE A 260 -9.76 8.83 -3.34
N THR A 261 -9.83 7.60 -2.85
CA THR A 261 -8.76 6.99 -2.04
C THR A 261 -7.76 6.16 -2.83
N GLY A 262 -8.10 5.75 -4.05
CA GLY A 262 -7.30 4.80 -4.82
C GLY A 262 -7.22 3.41 -4.18
N GLY A 263 -8.12 3.09 -3.24
CA GLY A 263 -8.05 1.86 -2.44
C GLY A 263 -7.03 1.89 -1.29
N GLN A 264 -6.41 3.04 -1.03
CA GLN A 264 -5.48 3.22 0.08
C GLN A 264 -6.19 3.22 1.44
N ILE A 265 -5.58 2.58 2.46
CA ILE A 265 -6.05 2.67 3.85
C ILE A 265 -5.87 4.09 4.37
N ARG A 266 -6.91 4.63 5.00
CA ARG A 266 -6.90 5.96 5.63
C ARG A 266 -7.39 5.85 7.07
N THR A 267 -6.51 6.15 8.03
CA THR A 267 -6.83 6.23 9.46
C THR A 267 -6.76 7.67 9.94
N ARG A 268 -7.20 7.93 11.18
CA ARG A 268 -7.04 9.24 11.81
C ARG A 268 -6.75 9.08 13.29
N PHE A 269 -5.92 9.96 13.83
CA PHE A 269 -5.78 10.15 15.27
C PHE A 269 -6.41 11.51 15.63
N PRO A 270 -7.54 11.53 16.37
CA PRO A 270 -8.24 12.76 16.68
C PRO A 270 -8.11 13.18 18.16
N PRO A 271 -6.99 13.81 18.57
CA PRO A 271 -6.84 14.33 19.92
C PRO A 271 -7.58 15.66 20.08
N GLU A 272 -8.09 15.91 21.28
CA GLU A 272 -8.55 17.24 21.66
C GLU A 272 -7.33 18.18 21.82
N PRO A 273 -7.36 19.39 21.24
CA PRO A 273 -6.22 20.32 21.27
C PRO A 273 -5.94 20.91 22.65
N ASN A 274 -6.77 20.62 23.65
CA ASN A 274 -6.64 21.11 25.03
C ASN A 274 -6.18 20.00 26.01
N GLY A 275 -6.04 18.77 25.52
CA GLY A 275 -5.74 17.59 26.33
C GLY A 275 -4.24 17.28 26.44
N ILE A 276 -3.81 16.87 27.64
CA ILE A 276 -2.46 16.29 27.82
C ILE A 276 -2.49 14.82 27.42
N LEU A 277 -1.64 14.43 26.47
CA LEU A 277 -1.46 13.03 26.11
C LEU A 277 -0.83 12.27 27.28
N HIS A 278 -1.55 11.26 27.77
CA HIS A 278 -1.04 10.24 28.69
C HIS A 278 -0.79 8.91 27.97
N ILE A 279 -0.23 7.92 28.67
CA ILE A 279 0.17 6.61 28.11
C ILE A 279 -0.95 5.85 27.37
N GLY A 280 -2.23 6.11 27.69
CA GLY A 280 -3.36 5.53 26.96
C GLY A 280 -3.40 5.98 25.49
N HIS A 281 -2.97 7.22 25.22
CA HIS A 281 -2.84 7.75 23.87
C HIS A 281 -1.72 7.07 23.08
N ALA A 282 -0.68 6.55 23.74
CA ALA A 282 0.35 5.79 23.04
C ALA A 282 -0.24 4.58 22.31
N LYS A 283 -1.24 3.90 22.90
CA LYS A 283 -1.97 2.82 22.21
C LYS A 283 -2.75 3.34 21.00
N ALA A 284 -3.44 4.47 21.12
CA ALA A 284 -4.19 5.06 20.03
C ALA A 284 -3.28 5.52 18.87
N ILE A 285 -2.14 6.12 19.18
CA ILE A 285 -1.14 6.54 18.19
C ILE A 285 -0.57 5.32 17.48
N ASN A 286 -0.03 4.35 18.22
CA ASN A 286 0.53 3.12 17.64
C ASN A 286 -0.49 2.34 16.81
N PHE A 287 -1.75 2.32 17.24
CA PHE A 287 -2.79 1.63 16.47
C PHE A 287 -3.14 2.37 15.19
N ASN A 288 -3.47 3.67 15.25
CA ASN A 288 -3.92 4.40 14.05
C ASN A 288 -2.79 4.61 13.05
N PHE A 289 -1.63 5.09 13.49
CA PHE A 289 -0.47 5.32 12.62
C PHE A 289 0.21 4.01 12.25
N GLY A 290 0.37 3.08 13.20
CA GLY A 290 0.97 1.78 12.91
C GLY A 290 0.11 0.93 11.98
N TYR A 291 -1.22 0.99 12.07
CA TYR A 291 -2.09 0.28 11.12
C TYR A 291 -1.99 0.86 9.71
N ALA A 292 -1.94 2.20 9.57
CA ALA A 292 -1.67 2.83 8.28
C ALA A 292 -0.29 2.39 7.73
N LYS A 293 0.78 2.53 8.53
CA LYS A 293 2.14 2.18 8.13
C LYS A 293 2.28 0.69 7.75
N ALA A 294 1.65 -0.21 8.50
CA ALA A 294 1.74 -1.66 8.27
C ALA A 294 1.01 -2.12 7.00
N ASN A 295 0.11 -1.30 6.46
CA ASN A 295 -0.74 -1.64 5.32
C ASN A 295 -0.65 -0.59 4.19
N ASN A 296 0.47 0.12 4.08
CA ASN A 296 0.73 1.11 3.01
C ASN A 296 -0.37 2.19 2.90
N GLY A 297 -0.93 2.58 4.04
CA GLY A 297 -1.93 3.62 4.18
C GLY A 297 -1.37 4.92 4.74
N ILE A 298 -2.26 5.89 4.92
CA ILE A 298 -1.97 7.19 5.53
C ILE A 298 -2.79 7.41 6.80
N CYS A 299 -2.23 8.18 7.73
CA CYS A 299 -2.91 8.58 8.95
C CYS A 299 -2.96 10.11 9.03
N PHE A 300 -4.16 10.65 9.26
CA PHE A 300 -4.37 12.07 9.51
C PHE A 300 -4.24 12.37 11.00
N LEU A 301 -3.49 13.41 11.36
CA LEU A 301 -3.58 14.02 12.68
C LEU A 301 -4.69 15.07 12.62
N ARG A 302 -5.87 14.76 13.19
CA ARG A 302 -7.05 15.61 13.08
C ARG A 302 -7.44 16.20 14.43
N TYR A 303 -7.04 17.42 14.74
CA TYR A 303 -7.40 18.06 16.01
C TYR A 303 -8.93 18.19 16.13
N ASP A 304 -9.48 17.79 17.28
CA ASP A 304 -10.91 17.93 17.60
C ASP A 304 -11.16 19.28 18.28
N ASP A 305 -11.12 20.35 17.50
CA ASP A 305 -11.28 21.75 17.90
C ASP A 305 -12.74 22.22 17.84
N THR A 306 -13.67 21.32 18.17
CA THR A 306 -15.11 21.62 18.15
C THR A 306 -15.55 22.56 19.28
N ASN A 307 -14.73 22.72 20.31
CA ASN A 307 -15.00 23.61 21.44
C ASN A 307 -14.18 24.90 21.32
N PRO A 308 -14.81 26.10 21.21
CA PRO A 308 -14.10 27.38 21.07
C PRO A 308 -13.35 27.85 22.33
N GLU A 309 -13.14 26.98 23.33
CA GLU A 309 -12.33 27.29 24.50
C GLU A 309 -10.88 27.59 24.12
N LYS A 310 -10.15 28.26 25.03
CA LYS A 310 -8.80 28.77 24.82
C LYS A 310 -7.82 27.66 24.42
N GLU A 311 -7.69 27.48 23.12
CA GLU A 311 -6.62 26.75 22.48
C GLU A 311 -5.28 27.35 22.90
N GLU A 312 -4.49 26.57 23.62
CA GLU A 312 -3.11 26.93 23.90
C GLU A 312 -2.19 26.23 22.91
N GLU A 313 -1.44 27.00 22.12
CA GLU A 313 -0.49 26.52 21.12
C GLU A 313 0.48 25.45 21.68
N LYS A 314 0.81 25.54 22.98
CA LYS A 314 1.66 24.56 23.68
C LYS A 314 1.14 23.12 23.60
N TYR A 315 -0.18 22.91 23.58
CA TYR A 315 -0.78 21.58 23.51
C TYR A 315 -0.75 21.04 22.08
N PHE A 316 -0.99 21.89 21.08
CA PHE A 316 -0.84 21.52 19.66
C PHE A 316 0.56 21.02 19.37
N THR A 317 1.58 21.80 19.77
CA THR A 317 2.98 21.43 19.56
C THR A 317 3.33 20.15 20.32
N ALA A 318 2.95 20.05 21.60
CA ALA A 318 3.24 18.87 22.41
C ALA A 318 2.61 17.59 21.84
N ILE A 319 1.37 17.66 21.33
CA ILE A 319 0.69 16.51 20.70
C ILE A 319 1.47 16.06 19.47
N ARG A 320 1.86 16.99 18.59
CA ARG A 320 2.63 16.68 17.38
C ARG A 320 3.99 16.08 17.75
N ASP A 321 4.70 16.72 18.68
CA ASP A 321 6.01 16.27 19.13
C ASP A 321 5.95 14.86 19.72
N MET A 322 4.86 14.47 20.41
CA MET A 322 4.68 13.10 20.91
C MET A 322 4.42 12.08 19.79
N VAL A 323 3.69 12.46 18.73
CA VAL A 323 3.48 11.61 17.56
C VAL A 323 4.81 11.36 16.85
N GLU A 324 5.59 12.42 16.62
CA GLU A 324 6.93 12.37 16.01
C GLU A 324 7.92 11.59 16.89
N TRP A 325 7.88 11.80 18.21
CA TRP A 325 8.73 11.09 19.18
C TRP A 325 8.49 9.58 19.18
N LEU A 326 7.26 9.15 18.92
CA LEU A 326 6.91 7.73 18.74
C LEU A 326 7.27 7.17 17.34
N GLY A 327 7.89 7.98 16.47
CA GLY A 327 8.40 7.56 15.16
C GLY A 327 7.34 7.54 14.07
N TYR A 328 6.28 8.33 14.22
CA TYR A 328 5.21 8.48 13.23
C TYR A 328 5.16 9.90 12.69
N GLU A 329 4.85 10.02 11.40
CA GLU A 329 4.65 11.29 10.73
C GLU A 329 3.20 11.35 10.20
N PRO A 330 2.44 12.42 10.49
CA PRO A 330 1.12 12.59 9.91
C PRO A 330 1.20 12.96 8.44
N HIS A 331 0.37 12.29 7.63
CA HIS A 331 0.25 12.62 6.20
C HIS A 331 -0.25 14.06 5.98
N ALA A 332 -1.22 14.47 6.79
CA ALA A 332 -1.69 15.84 6.86
C ALA A 332 -2.23 16.13 8.27
N VAL A 333 -2.04 17.38 8.68
CA VAL A 333 -2.65 17.93 9.90
C VAL A 333 -3.92 18.65 9.49
N THR A 334 -5.06 18.25 10.05
CA THR A 334 -6.39 18.82 9.77
C THR A 334 -7.11 19.18 11.05
N HIS A 335 -8.14 19.99 10.96
CA HIS A 335 -8.96 20.42 12.09
C HIS A 335 -10.42 20.00 11.86
N ALA A 336 -11.18 19.80 12.94
CA ALA A 336 -12.62 19.59 12.81
C ALA A 336 -13.30 20.87 12.28
N SER A 337 -12.79 22.03 12.68
CA SER A 337 -13.25 23.36 12.23
C SER A 337 -13.14 23.60 10.74
N ASP A 338 -12.17 22.99 10.06
CA ASP A 338 -12.02 23.03 8.58
C ASP A 338 -13.31 22.58 7.87
N ASN A 339 -14.13 21.76 8.54
CA ASN A 339 -15.35 21.17 7.99
C ASN A 339 -16.65 21.77 8.56
N PHE A 340 -16.60 22.87 9.33
CA PHE A 340 -17.81 23.43 9.97
C PHE A 340 -18.91 23.80 8.98
N GLN A 341 -18.56 24.33 7.80
CA GLN A 341 -19.56 24.64 6.79
C GLN A 341 -20.26 23.39 6.26
N GLU A 342 -19.50 22.33 5.94
CA GLU A 342 -20.08 21.05 5.49
C GLU A 342 -20.93 20.40 6.58
N LEU A 343 -20.46 20.42 7.83
CA LEU A 343 -21.21 19.93 8.99
C LEU A 343 -22.52 20.69 9.20
N TYR A 344 -22.51 22.02 9.02
CA TYR A 344 -23.71 22.84 9.08
C TYR A 344 -24.69 22.48 7.95
N ASP A 345 -24.21 22.35 6.71
CA ASP A 345 -25.06 22.01 5.56
C ASP A 345 -25.70 20.61 5.73
N LEU A 346 -24.93 19.65 6.26
CA LEU A 346 -25.43 18.33 6.63
C LEU A 346 -26.46 18.39 7.77
N ALA A 347 -26.27 19.26 8.77
CA ALA A 347 -27.24 19.46 9.84
C ALA A 347 -28.56 20.04 9.31
N VAL A 348 -28.50 20.99 8.38
CA VAL A 348 -29.69 21.52 7.68
C VAL A 348 -30.38 20.44 6.86
N ASP A 349 -29.63 19.58 6.16
CA ASP A 349 -30.19 18.44 5.41
C ASP A 349 -30.86 17.42 6.34
N LEU A 350 -30.30 17.16 7.54
CA LEU A 350 -30.94 16.34 8.57
C LEU A 350 -32.29 16.92 9.01
N ILE A 351 -32.38 18.23 9.22
CA ILE A 351 -33.66 18.90 9.55
C ILE A 351 -34.66 18.72 8.39
N ARG A 352 -34.23 18.98 7.15
CA ARG A 352 -35.08 18.86 5.95
C ARG A 352 -35.61 17.44 5.74
N ARG A 353 -34.81 16.42 6.07
CA ARG A 353 -35.19 15.01 5.98
C ARG A 353 -36.05 14.52 7.14
N GLY A 354 -36.31 15.38 8.13
CA GLY A 354 -37.02 14.97 9.32
C GLY A 354 -36.21 13.98 10.16
N HIS A 355 -34.94 14.28 10.41
CA HIS A 355 -34.08 13.52 11.32
C HIS A 355 -33.43 14.39 12.41
N ALA A 356 -33.69 15.70 12.42
CA ALA A 356 -33.25 16.62 13.47
C ALA A 356 -34.32 17.68 13.78
N TYR A 357 -34.28 18.22 15.00
CA TYR A 357 -35.15 19.31 15.45
C TYR A 357 -34.40 20.27 16.38
N ILE A 358 -34.90 21.50 16.50
CA ILE A 358 -34.37 22.51 17.42
C ILE A 358 -34.99 22.30 18.80
N CYS A 359 -34.17 22.11 19.81
CA CYS A 359 -34.57 21.93 21.19
C CYS A 359 -34.24 23.16 22.03
N HIS A 360 -35.23 23.62 22.80
CA HIS A 360 -35.09 24.76 23.72
C HIS A 360 -34.94 24.32 25.19
N GLN A 361 -34.80 23.02 25.46
CA GLN A 361 -34.67 22.50 26.81
C GLN A 361 -33.27 22.77 27.39
N LYS A 362 -33.22 23.15 28.67
CA LYS A 362 -31.96 23.33 29.40
C LYS A 362 -31.34 21.98 29.79
N GLY A 363 -30.04 21.97 30.07
CA GLY A 363 -29.30 20.74 30.41
C GLY A 363 -29.86 20.02 31.65
N GLU A 364 -30.42 20.79 32.59
CA GLU A 364 -31.06 20.27 33.80
C GLU A 364 -32.43 19.63 33.50
N GLU A 365 -33.18 20.16 32.54
CA GLU A 365 -34.48 19.65 32.10
C GLU A 365 -34.37 18.35 31.29
N LEU A 366 -33.17 18.06 30.76
CA LEU A 366 -32.84 16.82 30.08
C LEU A 366 -32.48 15.69 31.07
N LYS A 367 -32.08 16.03 32.30
CA LYS A 367 -31.73 15.04 33.34
C LYS A 367 -33.01 14.43 33.92
N GLY A 368 -33.31 13.19 33.55
CA GLY A 368 -34.49 12.45 34.03
C GLY A 368 -35.50 12.11 32.92
N ILE A 369 -35.34 12.69 31.72
CA ILE A 369 -36.00 12.19 30.52
C ILE A 369 -35.17 11.01 30.02
N THR A 370 -35.42 9.83 30.58
CA THR A 370 -35.05 8.59 29.91
C THR A 370 -35.83 8.57 28.59
N LEU A 371 -35.18 8.33 27.45
CA LEU A 371 -35.84 7.94 26.20
C LEU A 371 -36.55 6.59 26.44
N LEU A 372 -37.65 6.61 27.18
CA LEU A 372 -38.36 5.43 27.62
C LEU A 372 -39.09 4.85 26.41
N HIS A 373 -38.64 3.67 25.98
CA HIS A 373 -39.51 2.68 25.36
C HIS A 373 -40.58 2.27 26.41
N HIS A 374 -41.59 3.09 26.64
CA HIS A 374 -42.81 2.66 27.33
C HIS A 374 -43.86 2.23 26.29
N PRO A 375 -44.35 0.97 26.34
CA PRO A 375 -45.43 0.53 25.47
C PRO A 375 -46.73 1.17 25.97
N GLY A 376 -47.09 2.34 25.44
CA GLY A 376 -48.39 2.97 25.72
C GLY A 376 -48.49 4.48 25.51
N GLU A 377 -47.39 5.23 25.65
CA GLU A 377 -47.38 6.67 25.38
C GLU A 377 -46.66 6.94 24.06
N THR A 378 -47.47 7.13 23.01
CA THR A 378 -46.99 7.50 21.70
C THR A 378 -46.89 9.03 21.62
N ASP A 379 -45.72 9.57 21.95
CA ASP A 379 -45.20 10.68 21.16
C ASP A 379 -44.16 10.12 20.17
N PRO A 380 -44.56 9.80 18.92
CA PRO A 380 -43.71 9.10 17.96
C PRO A 380 -42.53 9.94 17.45
N GLN A 381 -42.42 11.22 17.83
CA GLN A 381 -41.50 12.18 17.21
C GLN A 381 -40.19 12.42 17.96
N ARG A 382 -39.96 11.87 19.17
CA ARG A 382 -38.74 12.19 19.94
C ARG A 382 -37.68 11.10 20.01
N SER A 383 -38.01 9.85 19.72
CA SER A 383 -37.12 8.69 19.97
C SER A 383 -36.18 8.31 18.81
N ARG A 384 -36.17 9.08 17.71
CA ARG A 384 -35.31 8.84 16.51
C ARG A 384 -34.55 10.07 16.00
N TRP A 385 -34.57 11.18 16.72
CA TRP A 385 -34.23 12.48 16.14
C TRP A 385 -33.02 13.11 16.84
N CYS A 386 -32.11 13.66 16.05
CA CYS A 386 -30.95 14.38 16.55
C CYS A 386 -31.39 15.73 17.14
N CYS A 387 -31.05 15.98 18.40
CA CYS A 387 -31.39 17.20 19.12
C CYS A 387 -30.34 18.27 18.84
N LEU A 388 -30.72 19.35 18.13
CA LEU A 388 -29.87 20.52 17.92
C LEU A 388 -30.25 21.60 18.93
N ARG A 389 -29.27 22.16 19.65
CA ARG A 389 -29.53 23.20 20.65
C ARG A 389 -29.70 24.55 19.96
N GLY A 390 -30.82 25.21 20.23
CA GLY A 390 -31.13 26.56 19.73
C GLY A 390 -30.51 27.67 20.56
#